data_AF-A0A1C3XTQ9-F1
#
_entry.id   AF-A0A1C3XTQ9-F1
#
_cell.length_a   1.000
_cell.length_b   1.000
_cell.length_c   1.000
_cell.angle_alpha   90.00
_cell.angle_beta   90.00
_cell.angle_gamma   90.00
#
_symmetry.space_group_name_H-M   'P 1'
#
loop_
_entity.id
_entity.type
_entity.pdbx_description
1 polymer ?
#
loop_
_entity_poly.entity_id
_entity_poly.type
_entity_poly.pdbx_seq_one_letter_code
_entity_poly.pdbx_strand_id
1 'polypeptide(L)'
;MGGAAEIQIEDLRRRWPDVRTQELPSGAILVTIGSISLLPGWSRAATSIRFPVPTGYPFAAPDCFWADNDLMLESGRMPCNAGNNNIIPETAEPGLEWPSMESQPRHALKLDEHHRRSPKATAMSGLRFAWPAYRRASADLLASAPLESCGVAYSVHDPHTDAWLVDDVESVADSAYEHRDEVSATLRPAFIVEVANRARALGRSVVLVHTHPFEQSHPRFSAVDDLGEVALAGYLRRRAPKGEHLALVLSQAGCRARRIGTAQEVPVWQIGERLVLLSSDKSTESSDVRYDRQVRAMLPSVGPEPNHKDVLQAR
;
A
#
# COMPACT_ATOMS: atom_id res chain seq x y z
N MET A 1 3.44 -4.24 36.78
CA MET A 1 3.76 -4.66 35.41
C MET A 1 2.53 -4.38 34.59
N GLY A 2 2.51 -3.30 33.81
CA GLY A 2 1.32 -2.94 33.03
C GLY A 2 1.11 -3.92 31.88
N GLY A 3 -0.13 -4.34 31.66
CA GLY A 3 -0.48 -5.26 30.57
C GLY A 3 -0.19 -4.64 29.20
N ALA A 4 -0.10 -5.47 28.14
CA ALA A 4 0.10 -4.99 26.77
C ALA A 4 -0.97 -3.98 26.32
N ALA A 5 -2.19 -4.07 26.85
CA ALA A 5 -3.26 -3.11 26.63
C ALA A 5 -2.91 -1.72 27.20
N GLU A 6 -2.36 -1.64 28.41
CA GLU A 6 -2.01 -0.37 29.07
C GLU A 6 -0.93 0.40 28.29
N ILE A 7 0.09 -0.30 27.79
CA ILE A 7 1.15 0.32 26.98
C ILE A 7 0.57 0.98 25.74
N GLN A 8 -0.32 0.29 25.02
CA GLN A 8 -0.89 0.82 23.80
C GLN A 8 -1.95 1.90 24.06
N ILE A 9 -2.69 1.82 25.16
CA ILE A 9 -3.57 2.90 25.61
C ILE A 9 -2.75 4.16 25.90
N GLU A 10 -1.55 4.02 26.47
CA GLU A 10 -0.67 5.16 26.71
C GLU A 10 -0.13 5.76 25.40
N ASP A 11 0.21 4.92 24.42
CA ASP A 11 0.54 5.39 23.07
C ASP A 11 -0.64 6.11 22.39
N LEU A 12 -1.86 5.62 22.59
CA LEU A 12 -3.08 6.32 22.13
C LEU A 12 -3.22 7.69 22.81
N ARG A 13 -2.99 7.80 24.12
CA ARG A 13 -3.04 9.08 24.84
C ARG A 13 -2.01 10.09 24.36
N ARG A 14 -0.81 9.62 23.96
CA ARG A 14 0.22 10.49 23.36
C ARG A 14 -0.25 11.11 22.05
N ARG A 15 -1.02 10.37 21.26
CA ARG A 15 -1.53 10.83 19.95
C ARG A 15 -2.84 11.59 20.06
N TRP A 16 -3.68 11.21 21.01
CA TRP A 16 -4.98 11.83 21.31
C TRP A 16 -5.08 12.06 22.82
N PRO A 17 -4.74 13.27 23.30
CA PRO A 17 -4.77 13.59 24.74
C PRO A 17 -6.12 13.36 25.41
N ASP A 18 -7.22 13.41 24.65
CA ASP A 18 -8.59 13.24 25.13
C ASP A 18 -9.05 11.77 25.24
N VAL A 19 -8.12 10.80 25.16
CA VAL A 19 -8.44 9.38 25.34
C VAL A 19 -8.83 9.10 26.80
N ARG A 20 -10.04 8.58 26.98
CA ARG A 20 -10.59 8.11 28.27
C ARG A 20 -10.73 6.60 28.25
N THR A 21 -10.60 5.98 29.41
CA THR A 21 -10.75 4.54 29.58
C THR A 21 -11.69 4.23 30.74
N GLN A 22 -12.57 3.26 30.57
CA GLN A 22 -13.50 2.78 31.59
C GLN A 22 -13.43 1.25 31.66
N GLU A 23 -13.23 0.71 32.86
CA GLU A 23 -13.33 -0.74 33.07
C GLU A 23 -14.80 -1.17 33.03
N LEU A 24 -15.07 -2.26 32.31
CA LEU A 24 -16.39 -2.87 32.17
C LEU A 24 -16.52 -4.07 33.14
N PRO A 25 -17.76 -4.47 33.51
CA PRO A 25 -18.01 -5.60 34.40
C PRO A 25 -17.33 -6.92 33.99
N SER A 26 -17.15 -7.19 32.69
CA SER A 26 -16.42 -8.36 32.18
C SER A 26 -14.90 -8.30 32.34
N GLY A 27 -14.36 -7.17 32.80
CA GLY A 27 -12.93 -6.87 32.83
C GLY A 27 -12.38 -6.30 31.52
N ALA A 28 -13.22 -6.13 30.49
CA ALA A 28 -12.86 -5.39 29.29
C ALA A 28 -12.65 -3.90 29.60
N ILE A 29 -11.91 -3.20 28.75
CA ILE A 29 -11.67 -1.76 28.88
C ILE A 29 -12.37 -1.05 27.72
N LEU A 30 -13.39 -0.24 28.00
CA LEU A 30 -13.93 0.69 27.01
C LEU A 30 -12.97 1.85 26.81
N VAL A 31 -12.47 2.00 25.59
CA VAL A 31 -11.62 3.14 25.20
C VAL A 31 -12.48 4.14 24.44
N THR A 32 -12.44 5.40 24.86
CA THR A 32 -13.16 6.51 24.24
C THR A 32 -12.17 7.56 23.79
N ILE A 33 -12.13 7.84 22.49
CA ILE A 33 -11.33 8.90 21.89
C ILE A 33 -12.25 10.08 21.60
N GLY A 34 -12.03 11.20 22.30
CA GLY A 34 -12.78 12.43 22.06
C GLY A 34 -12.33 13.17 20.79
N SER A 35 -13.28 13.86 20.15
CA SER A 35 -13.02 14.94 19.19
C SER A 35 -12.17 14.58 17.96
N ILE A 36 -12.47 13.45 17.32
CA ILE A 36 -11.83 13.08 16.05
C ILE A 36 -12.40 13.95 14.94
N SER A 37 -11.53 14.74 14.29
CA SER A 37 -11.91 15.59 13.15
C SER A 37 -12.39 14.75 11.97
N LEU A 38 -13.53 15.14 11.42
CA LEU A 38 -14.14 14.53 10.24
C LEU A 38 -13.86 15.39 9.01
N LEU A 39 -13.81 14.75 7.85
CA LEU A 39 -13.69 15.45 6.56
C LEU A 39 -15.01 16.14 6.19
N PRO A 40 -15.02 17.06 5.20
CA PRO A 40 -16.26 17.58 4.63
C PRO A 40 -17.19 16.46 4.12
N GLY A 41 -18.50 16.66 4.20
CA GLY A 41 -19.52 15.67 3.84
C GLY A 41 -20.16 14.91 5.02
N TRP A 42 -19.80 15.25 6.25
CA TRP A 42 -20.43 14.79 7.50
C TRP A 42 -21.30 15.89 8.13
N SER A 43 -22.32 15.51 8.89
CA SER A 43 -23.20 16.45 9.60
C SER A 43 -22.49 17.22 10.73
N ARG A 44 -21.32 16.73 11.16
CA ARG A 44 -20.50 17.31 12.22
C ARG A 44 -19.04 17.35 11.78
N ALA A 45 -18.31 18.36 12.23
CA ALA A 45 -16.87 18.52 11.95
C ALA A 45 -15.98 17.59 12.80
N ALA A 46 -16.54 16.99 13.86
CA ALA A 46 -15.85 16.04 14.71
C ALA A 46 -16.83 15.07 15.38
N THR A 47 -16.34 13.91 15.80
CA THR A 47 -17.09 12.90 16.55
C THR A 47 -16.21 12.20 17.60
N SER A 48 -16.82 11.53 18.56
CA SER A 48 -16.15 10.64 19.49
C SER A 48 -16.21 9.20 18.98
N ILE A 49 -15.13 8.44 19.13
CA ILE A 49 -15.09 7.00 18.84
C ILE A 49 -14.92 6.22 20.13
N ARG A 50 -15.70 5.15 20.29
CA ARG A 50 -15.71 4.26 21.46
C ARG A 50 -15.50 2.83 21.00
N PHE A 51 -14.62 2.06 21.64
CA PHE A 51 -14.46 0.64 21.35
C PHE A 51 -14.02 -0.15 22.60
N PRO A 52 -14.59 -1.34 22.83
CA PRO A 52 -14.18 -2.21 23.92
C PRO A 52 -12.90 -2.98 23.56
N VAL A 53 -11.91 -2.92 24.44
CA VAL A 53 -10.72 -3.76 24.42
C VAL A 53 -11.00 -4.99 25.30
N PRO A 54 -11.07 -6.20 24.72
CA PRO A 54 -11.39 -7.39 25.49
C PRO A 54 -10.27 -7.77 26.46
N THR A 55 -10.60 -8.51 27.52
CA THR A 55 -9.63 -9.05 28.50
C THR A 55 -8.52 -9.90 27.85
N GLY A 56 -8.80 -10.52 26.71
CA GLY A 56 -7.85 -11.33 25.95
C GLY A 56 -6.84 -10.53 25.11
N TYR A 57 -6.85 -9.20 25.14
CA TYR A 57 -5.92 -8.38 24.36
C TYR A 57 -4.44 -8.63 24.76
N PRO A 58 -3.50 -8.83 23.81
CA PRO A 58 -3.61 -8.62 22.36
C PRO A 58 -4.03 -9.86 21.55
N PHE A 59 -4.32 -10.99 22.18
CA PHE A 59 -4.71 -12.23 21.49
C PHE A 59 -6.17 -12.24 21.01
N ALA A 60 -7.02 -11.43 21.64
CA ALA A 60 -8.37 -11.08 21.16
C ALA A 60 -8.38 -9.59 20.79
N ALA A 61 -8.71 -9.28 19.54
CA ALA A 61 -8.75 -7.91 19.06
C ALA A 61 -10.15 -7.27 19.25
N PRO A 62 -10.24 -5.94 19.35
CA PRO A 62 -11.52 -5.23 19.25
C PRO A 62 -12.18 -5.49 17.88
N ASP A 63 -13.47 -5.81 17.89
CA ASP A 63 -14.23 -6.17 16.67
C ASP A 63 -15.20 -5.07 16.22
N CYS A 64 -15.71 -4.24 17.14
CA CYS A 64 -16.64 -3.14 16.81
C CYS A 64 -16.17 -1.81 17.38
N PHE A 65 -16.66 -0.71 16.79
CA PHE A 65 -16.59 0.61 17.40
C PHE A 65 -17.91 1.35 17.23
N TRP A 66 -18.10 2.36 18.07
CA TRP A 66 -19.27 3.22 18.08
C TRP A 66 -18.84 4.66 17.89
N ALA A 67 -19.55 5.38 17.03
CA ALA A 67 -19.47 6.83 16.91
C ALA A 67 -20.62 7.50 17.70
N ASP A 68 -20.65 8.84 17.72
CA ASP A 68 -21.79 9.55 18.29
C ASP A 68 -23.08 9.22 17.52
N ASN A 69 -24.16 9.00 18.26
CA ASN A 69 -25.42 8.47 17.75
C ASN A 69 -26.14 9.40 16.75
N ASP A 70 -25.82 10.70 16.80
CA ASP A 70 -26.36 11.75 15.92
C ASP A 70 -25.48 12.01 14.69
N LEU A 71 -24.40 11.25 14.50
CA LEU A 71 -23.51 11.41 13.36
C LEU A 71 -24.18 10.91 12.08
N MET A 72 -24.31 11.80 11.09
CA MET A 72 -24.92 11.53 9.79
C MET A 72 -24.03 12.04 8.68
N LEU A 73 -24.32 11.65 7.44
CA LEU A 73 -23.78 12.35 6.27
C LEU A 73 -24.36 13.77 6.20
N GLU A 74 -23.66 14.70 5.57
CA GLU A 74 -24.13 16.09 5.36
C GLU A 74 -25.49 16.13 4.65
N SER A 75 -25.80 15.11 3.83
CA SER A 75 -27.11 14.95 3.20
C SER A 75 -28.23 14.53 4.15
N GLY A 76 -27.99 14.42 5.46
CA GLY A 76 -28.94 13.90 6.46
C GLY A 76 -29.22 12.39 6.36
N ARG A 77 -28.43 11.66 5.57
CA ARG A 77 -28.57 10.20 5.40
C ARG A 77 -27.71 9.46 6.40
N MET A 78 -28.20 8.29 6.83
CA MET A 78 -27.42 7.36 7.65
C MET A 78 -26.24 6.82 6.84
N PRO A 79 -25.02 6.78 7.40
CA PRO A 79 -23.90 6.13 6.75
C PRO A 79 -24.14 4.63 6.51
N CYS A 80 -23.57 4.08 5.44
CA CYS A 80 -23.76 2.68 5.06
C CYS A 80 -23.18 1.71 6.09
N ASN A 81 -23.94 0.68 6.48
CA ASN A 81 -23.56 -0.31 7.51
C ASN A 81 -23.46 0.22 8.94
N ALA A 82 -23.99 1.42 9.20
CA ALA A 82 -24.12 1.95 10.54
C ALA A 82 -25.47 1.56 11.16
N GLY A 83 -25.46 1.07 12.40
CA GLY A 83 -26.67 0.81 13.19
C GLY A 83 -26.90 1.93 14.20
N ASN A 84 -28.04 2.62 14.10
CA ASN A 84 -28.40 3.69 15.05
C ASN A 84 -29.01 3.09 16.32
N ASN A 85 -28.79 3.75 17.47
CA ASN A 85 -29.26 3.33 18.79
C ASN A 85 -28.76 1.94 19.24
N ASN A 86 -27.62 1.50 18.72
CA ASN A 86 -27.02 0.25 19.17
C ASN A 86 -26.30 0.52 20.49
N ILE A 87 -26.64 -0.26 21.51
CA ILE A 87 -26.08 -0.11 22.84
C ILE A 87 -24.66 -0.67 22.84
N ILE A 88 -23.69 0.11 23.33
CA ILE A 88 -22.32 -0.38 23.53
C ILE A 88 -22.37 -1.48 24.59
N PRO A 89 -21.82 -2.69 24.32
CA PRO A 89 -21.89 -3.81 25.24
C PRO A 89 -21.48 -3.45 26.66
N GLU A 90 -22.26 -3.92 27.64
CA GLU A 90 -22.03 -3.70 29.08
C GLU A 90 -22.05 -2.22 29.51
N THR A 91 -22.54 -1.35 28.64
CA THR A 91 -22.87 0.04 28.96
C THR A 91 -24.38 0.28 28.82
N ALA A 92 -24.82 1.46 29.26
CA ALA A 92 -26.15 1.98 28.93
C ALA A 92 -26.07 3.07 27.83
N GLU A 93 -24.94 3.21 27.15
CA GLU A 93 -24.72 4.27 26.17
C GLU A 93 -25.14 3.82 24.76
N PRO A 94 -26.09 4.51 24.11
CA PRO A 94 -26.37 4.29 22.70
C PRO A 94 -25.27 4.94 21.85
N GLY A 95 -24.89 4.26 20.77
CA GLY A 95 -24.00 4.82 19.77
C GLY A 95 -24.36 4.35 18.37
N LEU A 96 -23.77 5.04 17.40
CA LEU A 96 -23.82 4.58 16.03
C LEU A 96 -22.81 3.44 15.88
N GLU A 97 -23.29 2.20 15.91
CA GLU A 97 -22.42 1.02 15.81
C GLU A 97 -21.95 0.83 14.39
N TRP A 98 -20.66 0.57 14.25
CA TRP A 98 -20.07 0.06 13.04
C TRP A 98 -19.52 -1.36 13.26
N PRO A 99 -20.07 -2.38 12.57
CA PRO A 99 -19.53 -3.72 12.64
C PRO A 99 -18.21 -3.80 11.86
N SER A 100 -17.18 -4.33 12.54
CA SER A 100 -15.83 -4.67 12.06
C SER A 100 -14.81 -3.52 11.95
N MET A 101 -13.99 -3.40 12.99
CA MET A 101 -12.56 -3.14 12.83
C MET A 101 -11.90 -4.48 12.46
N GLU A 102 -11.49 -4.70 11.20
CA GLU A 102 -10.56 -5.79 10.90
C GLU A 102 -9.22 -5.51 11.58
N SER A 103 -9.09 -5.96 12.82
CA SER A 103 -7.88 -6.56 13.33
C SER A 103 -8.16 -8.06 13.30
N GLN A 104 -7.47 -8.85 12.48
CA GLN A 104 -7.71 -10.29 12.50
C GLN A 104 -7.44 -10.85 13.90
N PRO A 105 -8.37 -11.62 14.48
CA PRO A 105 -7.99 -12.94 14.93
C PRO A 105 -9.14 -13.93 14.74
N ARG A 106 -9.19 -14.62 13.59
CA ARG A 106 -9.95 -15.87 13.50
C ARG A 106 -9.19 -17.01 14.20
N HIS A 107 -8.89 -16.95 15.50
CA HIS A 107 -7.96 -17.93 16.12
C HIS A 107 -8.26 -18.42 17.56
N ALA A 108 -9.43 -18.21 18.17
CA ALA A 108 -9.63 -18.75 19.53
C ALA A 108 -10.27 -20.15 19.59
N LEU A 109 -11.15 -20.52 18.65
CA LEU A 109 -11.91 -21.79 18.72
C LEU A 109 -11.36 -22.93 17.84
N LYS A 110 -10.27 -22.71 17.10
CA LYS A 110 -9.61 -23.73 16.25
C LYS A 110 -8.21 -24.12 16.73
N LEU A 111 -7.76 -23.61 17.87
CA LEU A 111 -6.39 -23.80 18.35
C LEU A 111 -6.17 -25.19 18.97
N ASP A 112 -7.20 -25.85 19.49
CA ASP A 112 -7.06 -27.19 20.08
C ASP A 112 -6.99 -28.32 19.04
N GLU A 113 -7.48 -28.13 17.81
CA GLU A 113 -7.56 -29.21 16.81
C GLU A 113 -6.37 -29.27 15.82
N HIS A 114 -5.45 -28.29 15.85
CA HIS A 114 -4.44 -28.14 14.78
C HIS A 114 -2.98 -28.05 15.25
N HIS A 115 -2.64 -28.71 16.36
CA HIS A 115 -1.30 -28.77 16.95
C HIS A 115 -0.16 -29.38 16.08
N ARG A 116 -0.30 -29.51 14.75
CA ARG A 116 0.75 -30.04 13.85
C ARG A 116 0.90 -29.34 12.49
N ARG A 117 0.51 -28.07 12.35
CA ARG A 117 0.89 -27.29 11.15
C ARG A 117 1.46 -25.92 11.53
N SER A 118 2.74 -25.70 11.20
CA SER A 118 3.37 -24.40 11.26
C SER A 118 2.58 -23.40 10.38
N PRO A 119 2.28 -22.18 10.88
CA PRO A 119 1.58 -21.17 10.08
C PRO A 119 2.48 -20.74 8.92
N LYS A 120 1.95 -20.80 7.69
CA LYS A 120 2.62 -20.25 6.51
C LYS A 120 2.26 -18.77 6.43
N ALA A 121 3.16 -17.90 6.89
CA ALA A 121 3.02 -16.46 6.71
C ALA A 121 2.88 -16.18 5.20
N THR A 122 1.86 -15.42 4.80
CA THR A 122 1.74 -14.93 3.43
C THR A 122 2.81 -13.87 3.24
N ALA A 123 4.00 -14.29 2.83
CA ALA A 123 5.09 -13.37 2.56
C ALA A 123 4.65 -12.36 1.49
N MET A 124 4.76 -11.07 1.80
CA MET A 124 4.51 -10.01 0.82
C MET A 124 5.66 -10.00 -0.19
N SER A 125 5.51 -10.67 -1.33
CA SER A 125 6.46 -10.61 -2.43
C SER A 125 6.45 -9.23 -3.08
N GLY A 126 7.59 -8.79 -3.63
CA GLY A 126 7.64 -7.53 -4.38
C GLY A 126 8.94 -6.73 -4.27
N LEU A 127 9.06 -5.75 -5.17
CA LEU A 127 10.12 -4.76 -5.16
C LEU A 127 9.78 -3.67 -4.15
N ARG A 128 10.72 -3.32 -3.28
CA ARG A 128 10.48 -2.42 -2.15
C ARG A 128 11.53 -1.32 -2.13
N PHE A 129 11.04 -0.08 -2.12
CA PHE A 129 11.85 1.12 -1.96
C PHE A 129 11.65 1.70 -0.57
N ALA A 130 12.74 2.06 0.11
CA ALA A 130 12.64 2.90 1.29
C ALA A 130 12.11 4.29 0.92
N TRP A 131 11.30 4.91 1.75
CA TRP A 131 11.02 6.34 1.63
C TRP A 131 12.30 7.14 1.97
N PRO A 132 12.72 8.13 1.15
CA PRO A 132 12.06 8.68 -0.04
C PRO A 132 12.68 8.24 -1.38
N ALA A 133 13.42 7.14 -1.42
CA ALA A 133 14.23 6.70 -2.56
C ALA A 133 13.46 6.64 -3.88
N TYR A 134 12.28 5.98 -3.90
CA TYR A 134 11.44 5.93 -5.10
C TYR A 134 11.08 7.33 -5.62
N ARG A 135 10.69 8.25 -4.72
CA ARG A 135 10.24 9.59 -5.11
C ARG A 135 11.39 10.41 -5.70
N ARG A 136 12.59 10.29 -5.12
CA ARG A 136 13.80 10.94 -5.68
C ARG A 136 14.13 10.37 -7.04
N ALA A 137 14.24 9.04 -7.16
CA ALA A 137 14.53 8.36 -8.41
C ALA A 137 13.54 8.73 -9.53
N SER A 138 12.24 8.74 -9.21
CA SER A 138 11.18 9.15 -10.14
C SER A 138 11.34 10.60 -10.59
N ALA A 139 11.56 11.53 -9.64
CA ALA A 139 11.77 12.93 -9.97
C ALA A 139 13.04 13.17 -10.81
N ASP A 140 14.16 12.55 -10.43
CA ASP A 140 15.46 12.74 -11.08
C ASP A 140 15.48 12.19 -12.51
N LEU A 141 14.90 11.00 -12.72
CA LEU A 141 14.83 10.39 -14.05
C LEU A 141 13.83 11.11 -14.96
N LEU A 142 12.66 11.51 -14.44
CA LEU A 142 11.64 12.21 -15.23
C LEU A 142 12.00 13.69 -15.51
N ALA A 143 12.93 14.29 -14.74
CA ALA A 143 13.41 15.64 -14.99
C ALA A 143 14.13 15.80 -16.34
N SER A 144 14.55 14.68 -16.96
CA SER A 144 15.18 14.67 -18.28
C SER A 144 14.19 14.67 -19.45
N ALA A 145 12.88 14.75 -19.18
CA ALA A 145 11.88 14.95 -20.23
C ALA A 145 12.27 16.15 -21.11
N PRO A 146 12.17 16.04 -22.45
CA PRO A 146 11.39 15.05 -23.21
C PRO A 146 12.06 13.70 -23.47
N LEU A 147 13.33 13.51 -23.11
CA LEU A 147 14.07 12.28 -23.46
C LEU A 147 13.79 11.14 -22.48
N GLU A 148 13.74 9.91 -23.00
CA GLU A 148 13.76 8.72 -22.15
C GLU A 148 15.07 8.63 -21.37
N SER A 149 14.97 8.20 -20.11
CA SER A 149 16.10 8.15 -19.18
C SER A 149 16.14 6.80 -18.50
N CYS A 150 17.34 6.25 -18.39
CA CYS A 150 17.61 5.01 -17.70
C CYS A 150 18.19 5.26 -16.31
N GLY A 151 17.87 4.34 -15.40
CA GLY A 151 18.47 4.24 -14.07
C GLY A 151 18.88 2.80 -13.78
N VAL A 152 19.76 2.63 -12.80
CA VAL A 152 20.19 1.32 -12.32
C VAL A 152 20.11 1.28 -10.81
N ALA A 153 19.44 0.25 -10.29
CA ALA A 153 19.39 -0.03 -8.87
C ALA A 153 20.01 -1.41 -8.57
N TYR A 154 20.61 -1.55 -7.39
CA TYR A 154 21.09 -2.82 -6.89
C TYR A 154 20.25 -3.26 -5.71
N SER A 155 19.64 -4.44 -5.78
CA SER A 155 18.75 -4.95 -4.75
C SER A 155 19.26 -6.21 -4.08
N VAL A 156 18.88 -6.38 -2.81
CA VAL A 156 19.01 -7.65 -2.10
C VAL A 156 17.72 -8.42 -2.33
N HIS A 157 17.83 -9.62 -2.91
CA HIS A 157 16.71 -10.54 -3.09
C HIS A 157 16.65 -11.53 -1.93
N ASP A 158 15.48 -11.61 -1.29
CA ASP A 158 15.16 -12.66 -0.33
C ASP A 158 14.29 -13.73 -1.03
N PRO A 159 14.83 -14.92 -1.32
CA PRO A 159 14.10 -15.98 -2.02
C PRO A 159 12.99 -16.60 -1.16
N HIS A 160 13.01 -16.42 0.17
CA HIS A 160 11.96 -16.96 1.04
C HIS A 160 10.67 -16.14 0.94
N THR A 161 10.81 -14.82 0.89
CA THR A 161 9.67 -13.90 0.79
C THR A 161 9.39 -13.41 -0.62
N ASP A 162 10.27 -13.75 -1.58
CA ASP A 162 10.31 -13.21 -2.94
C ASP A 162 10.24 -11.68 -2.95
N ALA A 163 11.03 -11.06 -2.07
CA ALA A 163 11.11 -9.62 -1.90
C ALA A 163 12.46 -9.09 -2.38
N TRP A 164 12.46 -7.93 -3.02
CA TRP A 164 13.65 -7.20 -3.42
C TRP A 164 13.71 -5.88 -2.67
N LEU A 165 14.78 -5.65 -1.92
CA LEU A 165 15.00 -4.40 -1.21
C LEU A 165 15.94 -3.52 -2.04
N VAL A 166 15.46 -2.36 -2.49
CA VAL A 166 16.24 -1.33 -3.18
C VAL A 166 16.53 -0.19 -2.21
N ASP A 167 17.80 0.18 -2.14
CA ASP A 167 18.27 1.31 -1.34
C ASP A 167 18.10 2.63 -2.10
N ASP A 168 18.71 2.73 -3.29
CA ASP A 168 18.57 3.89 -4.18
C ASP A 168 18.69 3.50 -5.66
N VAL A 169 18.30 4.42 -6.55
CA VAL A 169 18.45 4.28 -8.01
C VAL A 169 19.47 5.30 -8.50
N GLU A 170 20.49 4.82 -9.21
CA GLU A 170 21.51 5.66 -9.82
C GLU A 170 21.06 6.04 -11.25
N SER A 171 20.94 7.33 -11.54
CA SER A 171 20.67 7.81 -12.90
C SER A 171 21.85 7.51 -13.83
N VAL A 172 21.55 7.05 -15.04
CA VAL A 172 22.58 6.75 -16.04
C VAL A 172 23.06 8.04 -16.69
N ALA A 173 24.38 8.26 -16.71
CA ALA A 173 25.00 9.43 -17.34
C ALA A 173 24.87 9.43 -18.87
N ASP A 174 24.81 10.61 -19.49
CA ASP A 174 24.63 10.77 -20.94
C ASP A 174 25.66 10.00 -21.79
N SER A 175 26.89 9.87 -21.29
CA SER A 175 27.97 9.14 -21.97
C SER A 175 27.74 7.63 -22.06
N ALA A 176 26.87 7.08 -21.22
CA ALA A 176 26.55 5.65 -21.19
C ALA A 176 25.43 5.27 -22.18
N TYR A 177 24.77 6.24 -22.81
CA TYR A 177 23.82 5.99 -23.89
C TYR A 177 24.56 5.80 -25.22
N GLU A 178 24.11 4.83 -25.99
CA GLU A 178 24.44 4.68 -27.40
C GLU A 178 23.45 5.47 -28.25
N HIS A 179 22.17 5.36 -27.91
CA HIS A 179 21.07 6.10 -28.52
C HIS A 179 20.09 6.54 -27.42
N ARG A 180 19.53 7.74 -27.55
CA ARG A 180 18.55 8.30 -26.60
C ARG A 180 17.69 9.32 -27.31
N ASP A 181 16.40 9.04 -27.38
CA ASP A 181 15.37 9.96 -27.90
C ASP A 181 14.13 9.94 -27.01
N GLU A 182 13.01 10.45 -27.54
CA GLU A 182 11.73 10.62 -26.84
C GLU A 182 10.95 9.32 -26.61
N VAL A 183 11.30 8.25 -27.34
CA VAL A 183 10.54 6.98 -27.40
C VAL A 183 11.42 5.74 -27.24
N SER A 184 12.74 5.92 -27.14
CA SER A 184 13.71 4.85 -26.99
C SER A 184 15.01 5.32 -26.35
N ALA A 185 15.55 4.49 -25.46
CA ALA A 185 16.89 4.61 -24.93
C ALA A 185 17.66 3.29 -25.05
N THR A 186 18.86 3.34 -25.63
CA THR A 186 19.78 2.20 -25.73
C THR A 186 21.06 2.50 -24.96
N LEU A 187 21.39 1.64 -24.00
CA LEU A 187 22.62 1.73 -23.22
C LEU A 187 23.78 1.03 -23.92
N ARG A 188 24.97 1.61 -23.82
CA ARG A 188 26.20 1.02 -24.37
C ARG A 188 26.47 -0.34 -23.71
N PRO A 189 26.89 -1.36 -24.47
CA PRO A 189 27.24 -2.66 -23.90
C PRO A 189 28.30 -2.59 -22.79
N ALA A 190 29.27 -1.67 -22.90
CA ALA A 190 30.31 -1.45 -21.89
C ALA A 190 29.71 -1.09 -20.51
N PHE A 191 28.69 -0.23 -20.49
CA PHE A 191 28.00 0.16 -19.25
C PHE A 191 27.25 -1.03 -18.64
N ILE A 192 26.56 -1.84 -19.46
CA ILE A 192 25.88 -3.06 -18.99
C ILE A 192 26.88 -4.07 -18.40
N VAL A 193 28.08 -4.16 -18.98
CA VAL A 193 29.16 -5.00 -18.43
C VAL A 193 29.59 -4.50 -17.04
N GLU A 194 29.75 -3.20 -16.85
CA GLU A 194 30.09 -2.59 -15.56
C GLU A 194 29.01 -2.86 -14.50
N VAL A 195 27.73 -2.64 -14.85
CA VAL A 195 26.59 -2.92 -13.98
C VAL A 195 26.57 -4.38 -13.55
N ALA A 196 26.72 -5.31 -14.48
CA ALA A 196 26.74 -6.74 -14.19
C ALA A 196 27.95 -7.15 -13.32
N ASN A 197 29.12 -6.54 -13.56
CA ASN A 197 30.32 -6.78 -12.76
C ASN A 197 30.13 -6.32 -11.32
N ARG A 198 29.57 -5.12 -11.12
CA ARG A 198 29.27 -4.57 -9.80
C ARG A 198 28.22 -5.41 -9.08
N ALA A 199 27.14 -5.80 -9.76
CA ALA A 199 26.12 -6.70 -9.20
C ALA A 199 26.71 -8.03 -8.73
N ARG A 200 27.56 -8.66 -9.57
CA ARG A 200 28.26 -9.90 -9.21
C ARG A 200 29.16 -9.73 -7.98
N ALA A 201 29.93 -8.64 -7.94
CA ALA A 201 30.85 -8.36 -6.83
C ALA A 201 30.08 -8.15 -5.50
N LEU A 202 28.93 -7.48 -5.56
CA LEU A 202 28.07 -7.24 -4.41
C LEU A 202 27.17 -8.43 -4.05
N GLY A 203 27.06 -9.44 -4.92
CA GLY A 203 26.09 -10.53 -4.77
C GLY A 203 24.64 -10.03 -4.79
N ARG A 204 24.37 -8.96 -5.55
CA ARG A 204 23.07 -8.28 -5.62
C ARG A 204 22.36 -8.52 -6.95
N SER A 205 21.05 -8.40 -6.91
CA SER A 205 20.18 -8.27 -8.07
C SER A 205 20.34 -6.90 -8.72
N VAL A 206 20.03 -6.83 -10.01
CA VAL A 206 20.01 -5.58 -10.78
C VAL A 206 18.56 -5.24 -11.09
N VAL A 207 18.19 -4.00 -10.88
CA VAL A 207 16.92 -3.43 -11.32
C VAL A 207 17.25 -2.40 -12.39
N LEU A 208 16.94 -2.71 -13.64
CA LEU A 208 17.06 -1.74 -14.74
C LEU A 208 15.81 -0.88 -14.77
N VAL A 209 15.99 0.43 -14.76
CA VAL A 209 14.90 1.41 -14.75
C VAL A 209 14.92 2.18 -16.07
N HIS A 210 13.76 2.41 -16.69
CA HIS A 210 13.62 3.38 -17.77
C HIS A 210 12.34 4.21 -17.59
N THR A 211 12.26 5.35 -18.27
CA THR A 211 11.10 6.26 -18.20
C THR A 211 10.36 6.31 -19.52
N HIS A 212 9.03 6.34 -19.47
CA HIS A 212 8.15 6.79 -20.56
C HIS A 212 7.61 8.18 -20.21
N PRO A 213 8.30 9.28 -20.58
CA PRO A 213 7.99 10.62 -20.10
C PRO A 213 6.64 11.17 -20.62
N PHE A 214 6.17 10.68 -21.77
CA PHE A 214 4.91 11.10 -22.40
C PHE A 214 3.72 10.22 -22.06
N GLU A 215 3.92 9.11 -21.35
CA GLU A 215 2.84 8.22 -21.00
C GLU A 215 2.01 8.82 -19.85
N GLN A 216 0.81 9.32 -20.20
CA GLN A 216 -0.13 9.95 -19.27
C GLN A 216 -0.91 8.94 -18.42
N SER A 217 -0.90 7.67 -18.84
CA SER A 217 -1.41 6.54 -18.06
C SER A 217 -0.27 5.83 -17.33
N HIS A 218 -0.63 4.89 -16.47
CA HIS A 218 0.33 3.96 -15.89
C HIS A 218 1.16 3.27 -16.98
N PRO A 219 2.46 3.13 -16.75
CA PRO A 219 3.36 2.74 -17.81
C PRO A 219 3.17 1.28 -18.21
N ARG A 220 3.34 1.02 -19.50
CA ARG A 220 3.33 -0.31 -20.09
C ARG A 220 4.66 -0.58 -20.78
N PHE A 221 5.18 -1.79 -20.62
CA PHE A 221 6.32 -2.24 -21.39
C PHE A 221 5.93 -2.36 -22.87
N SER A 222 6.78 -1.84 -23.74
CA SER A 222 6.64 -1.94 -25.19
C SER A 222 7.24 -3.24 -25.73
N ALA A 223 6.94 -3.56 -26.99
CA ALA A 223 7.56 -4.69 -27.68
C ALA A 223 9.09 -4.52 -27.85
N VAL A 224 9.59 -3.28 -27.86
CA VAL A 224 11.03 -2.99 -27.93
C VAL A 224 11.70 -3.33 -26.60
N ASP A 225 11.04 -2.98 -25.48
CA ASP A 225 11.51 -3.34 -24.13
C ASP A 225 11.57 -4.86 -23.96
N ASP A 226 10.53 -5.57 -24.40
CA ASP A 226 10.48 -7.03 -24.35
C ASP A 226 11.69 -7.68 -25.04
N LEU A 227 12.00 -7.23 -26.26
CA LEU A 227 13.12 -7.76 -27.04
C LEU A 227 14.47 -7.44 -26.39
N GLY A 228 14.67 -6.20 -25.94
CA GLY A 228 15.89 -5.77 -25.26
C GLY A 228 16.10 -6.53 -23.96
N GLU A 229 15.04 -6.69 -23.17
CA GLU A 229 15.08 -7.36 -21.88
C GLU A 229 15.38 -8.86 -21.99
N VAL A 230 14.91 -9.57 -23.02
CA VAL A 230 15.24 -11.00 -23.21
C VAL A 230 16.75 -11.19 -23.37
N ALA A 231 17.39 -10.34 -24.18
CA ALA A 231 18.84 -10.39 -24.37
C ALA A 231 19.59 -10.03 -23.07
N LEU A 232 19.16 -8.97 -22.38
CA LEU A 232 19.75 -8.51 -21.12
C LEU A 232 19.60 -9.55 -20.00
N ALA A 233 18.43 -10.21 -19.90
CA ALA A 233 18.17 -11.25 -18.92
C ALA A 233 19.14 -12.42 -19.07
N GLY A 234 19.36 -12.88 -20.31
CA GLY A 234 20.32 -13.94 -20.60
C GLY A 234 21.75 -13.55 -20.21
N TYR A 235 22.16 -12.31 -20.48
CA TYR A 235 23.48 -11.80 -20.11
C TYR A 235 23.66 -11.68 -18.59
N LEU A 236 22.72 -11.03 -17.90
CA LEU A 236 22.78 -10.79 -16.46
C LEU A 236 22.77 -12.09 -15.66
N ARG A 237 21.90 -13.05 -16.01
CA ARG A 237 21.86 -14.37 -15.35
C ARG A 237 23.18 -15.13 -15.48
N ARG A 238 23.88 -15.02 -16.62
CA ARG A 238 25.21 -15.63 -16.78
C ARG A 238 26.29 -14.89 -15.98
N ARG A 239 26.22 -13.56 -15.94
CA ARG A 239 27.29 -12.72 -15.38
C ARG A 239 27.16 -12.49 -13.88
N ALA A 240 25.94 -12.44 -13.34
CA ALA A 240 25.62 -12.22 -11.94
C ALA A 240 24.56 -13.24 -11.44
N PRO A 241 24.87 -14.56 -11.47
CA PRO A 241 23.88 -15.63 -11.28
C PRO A 241 23.25 -15.71 -9.88
N LYS A 242 23.78 -14.97 -8.91
CA LYS A 242 23.26 -14.97 -7.52
C LYS A 242 22.05 -14.06 -7.33
N GLY A 243 21.79 -13.16 -8.28
CA GLY A 243 20.68 -12.20 -8.19
C GLY A 243 19.54 -12.56 -9.14
N GLU A 244 18.31 -12.37 -8.68
CA GLU A 244 17.12 -12.32 -9.53
C GLU A 244 16.90 -10.89 -10.02
N HIS A 245 17.09 -10.65 -11.32
CA HIS A 245 17.09 -9.31 -11.91
C HIS A 245 15.68 -8.86 -12.35
N LEU A 246 15.45 -7.55 -12.28
CA LEU A 246 14.16 -6.91 -12.56
C LEU A 246 14.30 -5.80 -13.59
N ALA A 247 13.18 -5.48 -14.23
CA ALA A 247 12.97 -4.28 -15.02
C ALA A 247 11.86 -3.44 -14.36
N LEU A 248 12.03 -2.12 -14.37
CA LEU A 248 11.09 -1.14 -13.83
C LEU A 248 10.90 -0.03 -14.88
N VAL A 249 9.65 0.24 -15.24
CA VAL A 249 9.30 1.40 -16.06
C VAL A 249 8.60 2.45 -15.20
N LEU A 250 8.94 3.71 -15.41
CA LEU A 250 8.38 4.87 -14.71
C LEU A 250 7.67 5.80 -15.70
N SER A 251 6.53 6.37 -15.30
CA SER A 251 5.91 7.50 -15.98
C SER A 251 5.45 8.54 -14.96
N GLN A 252 4.86 9.65 -15.42
CA GLN A 252 4.26 10.65 -14.53
C GLN A 252 3.08 10.08 -13.73
N ALA A 253 2.40 9.05 -14.26
CA ALA A 253 1.24 8.45 -13.63
C ALA A 253 1.57 7.30 -12.66
N GLY A 254 2.80 6.77 -12.66
CA GLY A 254 3.19 5.72 -11.74
C GLY A 254 4.35 4.86 -12.24
N CYS A 255 4.34 3.58 -11.87
CA CYS A 255 5.38 2.64 -12.25
C CYS A 255 4.84 1.24 -12.53
N ARG A 256 5.64 0.41 -13.20
CA ARG A 256 5.40 -1.02 -13.36
C ARG A 256 6.72 -1.78 -13.34
N ALA A 257 6.79 -2.87 -12.60
CA ALA A 257 7.97 -3.73 -12.55
C ALA A 257 7.66 -5.16 -12.97
N ARG A 258 8.67 -5.85 -13.49
CA ARG A 258 8.62 -7.26 -13.84
C ARG A 258 9.98 -7.92 -13.70
N ARG A 259 10.00 -9.25 -13.66
CA ARG A 259 11.27 -9.99 -13.80
C ARG A 259 11.78 -9.84 -15.22
N ILE A 260 13.06 -9.47 -15.35
CA ILE A 260 13.62 -9.07 -16.65
C ILE A 260 13.49 -10.19 -17.70
N GLY A 261 13.00 -9.83 -18.88
CA GLY A 261 12.84 -10.73 -20.02
C GLY A 261 11.67 -11.71 -19.85
N THR A 262 10.70 -11.38 -18.99
CA THR A 262 9.50 -12.18 -18.75
C THR A 262 8.27 -11.30 -18.61
N ALA A 263 7.08 -11.86 -18.74
CA ALA A 263 5.81 -11.18 -18.43
C ALA A 263 5.44 -11.24 -16.93
N GLN A 264 6.32 -11.77 -16.07
CA GLN A 264 6.01 -11.93 -14.65
C GLN A 264 6.15 -10.59 -13.92
N GLU A 265 5.00 -9.93 -13.70
CA GLU A 265 4.94 -8.68 -12.96
C GLU A 265 5.33 -8.85 -11.49
N VAL A 266 5.96 -7.81 -10.95
CA VAL A 266 6.39 -7.74 -9.56
C VAL A 266 5.78 -6.47 -8.96
N PRO A 267 5.02 -6.58 -7.85
CA PRO A 267 4.43 -5.39 -7.23
C PRO A 267 5.51 -4.49 -6.66
N VAL A 268 5.35 -3.17 -6.84
CA VAL A 268 6.30 -2.16 -6.38
C VAL A 268 5.73 -1.46 -5.16
N TRP A 269 6.47 -1.51 -4.06
CA TRP A 269 6.08 -0.97 -2.77
C TRP A 269 7.01 0.16 -2.35
N GLN A 270 6.45 1.14 -1.66
CA GLN A 270 7.19 2.13 -0.89
C GLN A 270 7.00 1.88 0.60
N ILE A 271 8.10 1.82 1.33
CA ILE A 271 8.14 1.58 2.77
C ILE A 271 8.58 2.87 3.46
N GLY A 272 7.66 3.53 4.14
CA GLY A 272 7.93 4.65 5.04
C GLY A 272 7.05 4.56 6.29
N GLU A 273 6.53 5.69 6.77
CA GLU A 273 5.49 5.71 7.82
C GLU A 273 4.23 4.93 7.43
N ARG A 274 4.01 4.78 6.11
CA ARG A 274 2.95 3.97 5.52
C ARG A 274 3.56 3.07 4.46
N LEU A 275 2.96 1.90 4.28
CA LEU A 275 3.23 1.01 3.17
C LEU A 275 2.32 1.39 1.99
N VAL A 276 2.90 1.75 0.85
CA VAL A 276 2.16 2.21 -0.33
C VAL A 276 2.48 1.31 -1.53
N LEU A 277 1.45 0.77 -2.20
CA LEU A 277 1.60 0.03 -3.45
C LEU A 277 1.65 1.03 -4.63
N LEU A 278 2.80 1.16 -5.28
CA LEU A 278 3.06 2.12 -6.36
C LEU A 278 2.71 1.58 -7.75
N SER A 279 2.72 0.26 -7.93
CA SER A 279 2.45 -0.37 -9.24
C SER A 279 0.99 -0.69 -9.51
N SER A 280 0.07 -0.17 -8.70
CA SER A 280 -1.36 -0.42 -8.86
C SER A 280 -1.92 0.47 -9.96
N ASP A 281 -2.30 -0.13 -11.09
CA ASP A 281 -2.85 0.49 -12.32
C ASP A 281 -4.22 1.19 -12.16
N LYS A 282 -4.68 1.33 -10.92
CA LYS A 282 -6.04 1.72 -10.58
C LYS A 282 -6.05 3.11 -9.97
N SER A 283 -6.79 4.01 -10.61
CA SER A 283 -7.82 4.79 -9.91
C SER A 283 -8.32 3.97 -8.73
N THR A 284 -7.97 4.32 -7.51
CA THR A 284 -8.25 3.50 -6.32
C THR A 284 -9.74 3.53 -5.93
N GLU A 285 -10.65 3.27 -6.88
CA GLU A 285 -11.95 2.59 -6.70
C GLU A 285 -11.80 1.06 -6.76
N SER A 286 -10.63 0.59 -6.35
CA SER A 286 -10.46 -0.74 -5.82
C SER A 286 -9.63 -0.54 -4.58
N SER A 287 -10.27 0.09 -3.60
CA SER A 287 -10.21 -0.41 -2.25
C SER A 287 -9.99 -1.93 -2.31
N ASP A 288 -8.90 -2.37 -1.73
CA ASP A 288 -8.73 -3.78 -1.38
C ASP A 288 -10.10 -4.23 -0.86
N VAL A 289 -10.74 -5.24 -1.47
CA VAL A 289 -12.11 -5.65 -1.09
C VAL A 289 -12.17 -6.01 0.41
N ARG A 290 -10.99 -6.21 1.02
CA ARG A 290 -10.75 -6.34 2.47
C ARG A 290 -10.95 -5.03 3.26
N TYR A 291 -10.54 -3.87 2.74
CA TYR A 291 -10.62 -2.57 3.42
C TYR A 291 -11.72 -1.64 2.88
N ASP A 292 -12.43 -2.03 1.80
CA ASP A 292 -13.52 -1.26 1.20
C ASP A 292 -14.60 -0.83 2.21
N ARG A 293 -14.91 -1.71 3.17
CA ARG A 293 -15.89 -1.40 4.23
C ARG A 293 -15.44 -0.29 5.17
N GLN A 294 -14.15 -0.21 5.48
CA GLN A 294 -13.57 0.77 6.41
C GLN A 294 -13.39 2.14 5.74
N VAL A 295 -13.03 2.15 4.46
CA VAL A 295 -12.92 3.38 3.66
C VAL A 295 -14.30 4.01 3.44
N ARG A 296 -15.33 3.20 3.16
CA ARG A 296 -16.74 3.68 3.06
C ARG A 296 -17.35 4.08 4.39
N ALA A 297 -16.77 3.66 5.52
CA ALA A 297 -17.23 4.07 6.83
C ALA A 297 -16.86 5.51 7.20
N MET A 298 -15.74 6.01 6.66
CA MET A 298 -15.18 7.31 7.00
C MET A 298 -15.26 8.32 5.84
N LEU A 299 -15.56 7.88 4.62
CA LEU A 299 -15.75 8.75 3.45
C LEU A 299 -17.23 8.79 3.03
N PRO A 300 -17.82 9.97 2.82
CA PRO A 300 -19.13 10.09 2.20
C PRO A 300 -19.06 9.43 0.81
N SER A 301 -19.82 8.35 0.60
CA SER A 301 -19.99 7.80 -0.74
C SER A 301 -20.74 8.81 -1.61
N VAL A 302 -20.04 9.43 -2.56
CA VAL A 302 -20.68 10.14 -3.66
C VAL A 302 -21.49 9.09 -4.43
N GLY A 303 -22.80 9.31 -4.56
CA GLY A 303 -23.67 8.39 -5.29
C GLY A 303 -23.27 8.32 -6.77
N PRO A 304 -23.64 7.25 -7.48
CA PRO A 304 -23.36 7.14 -8.91
C PRO A 304 -24.00 8.31 -9.66
N GLU A 305 -23.23 8.93 -10.56
CA GLU A 305 -23.73 9.96 -11.49
C GLU A 305 -24.96 9.44 -12.26
N PRO A 306 -25.94 10.32 -12.56
CA PRO A 306 -27.12 9.93 -13.29
C PRO A 306 -26.75 9.46 -14.71
N ASN A 307 -27.30 8.30 -15.06
CA ASN A 307 -27.10 7.63 -16.33
C ASN A 307 -27.58 8.54 -17.48
N HIS A 308 -26.77 8.64 -18.55
CA HIS A 308 -26.93 9.55 -19.69
C HIS A 308 -28.16 9.26 -20.58
N LYS A 309 -29.15 8.49 -20.10
CA LYS A 309 -30.36 8.07 -20.83
C LYS A 309 -31.65 8.79 -20.41
N ASP A 310 -31.66 9.58 -19.33
CA ASP A 310 -32.88 10.25 -18.85
C ASP A 310 -33.06 11.71 -19.32
N VAL A 311 -32.21 12.22 -20.22
CA VAL A 311 -32.30 13.61 -20.73
C VAL A 311 -33.07 13.73 -22.06
N LEU A 312 -33.65 12.64 -22.59
CA LEU A 312 -34.37 12.66 -23.88
C LEU A 312 -35.87 12.28 -23.83
N GLN A 313 -36.54 12.45 -22.67
CA GLN A 313 -38.01 12.35 -22.61
C GLN A 313 -38.70 13.52 -21.89
N ALA A 314 -38.09 14.70 -21.88
CA ALA A 314 -38.78 15.93 -21.51
C ALA A 314 -38.42 17.08 -22.46
N ARG A 315 -38.90 16.97 -23.70
CA ARG A 315 -39.19 18.10 -24.60
C ARG A 315 -40.43 17.80 -25.40
#